data_AF-A0A959DU13-F1
#
_entry.id   AF-A0A959DU13-F1
#
_cell.length_a   1.000
_cell.length_b   1.000
_cell.length_c   1.000
_cell.angle_alpha   90.00
_cell.angle_beta   90.00
_cell.angle_gamma   90.00
#
_symmetry.space_group_name_H-M   'P 1'
#
loop_
_entity.id
_entity.type
_entity.pdbx_description
1 polymer ?
#
loop_
_entity_poly.entity_id
_entity_poly.type
_entity_poly.pdbx_seq_one_letter_code
_entity_poly.pdbx_strand_id
1 'polypeptide(L)'
;MSIDKDQFTHSIRQGIPDTLPPVLERDVSVSHAPIRNLEGVLTPEERKLAINNALRYFPTEWHSELAVEFAHELDQYGRIYMYRFRPTYEMKARPIEDYPAISRQAAAIMLMIQNNLDYKVAKHPHELITYGGNGAVFQNWAQYLITMKYLSEITDEQTLVLYSGHPMGIFPSHTKAPRVVVTNGMMIPNHSSKHDWNKYNALGVTQYGQMTAGSFMYIGPQGIVHGTTITLLNAGRLLKLGDNLRGKVFITSGLGGMSGAQALAGIIT
;
A
#
# COMPACT_ATOMS: atom_id res chain seq x y z
N MET A 1 31.11 1.51 3.02
CA MET A 1 29.69 1.84 2.75
C MET A 1 29.31 3.00 3.65
N SER A 2 28.44 3.91 3.21
CA SER A 2 27.97 5.00 4.08
C SER A 2 27.12 4.40 5.22
N ILE A 3 27.22 4.96 6.42
CA ILE A 3 26.46 4.54 7.62
C ILE A 3 24.95 4.42 7.32
N ASP A 4 24.42 5.28 6.45
CA ASP A 4 23.03 5.28 5.98
C ASP A 4 22.64 3.99 5.23
N LYS A 5 23.53 3.44 4.39
CA LYS A 5 23.26 2.21 3.62
C LYS A 5 23.26 0.96 4.49
N ASP A 6 24.17 0.91 5.46
CA ASP A 6 24.26 -0.23 6.40
C ASP A 6 23.05 -0.24 7.35
N GLN A 7 22.63 0.93 7.82
CA GLN A 7 21.41 1.09 8.63
C GLN A 7 20.16 0.70 7.85
N PHE A 8 20.01 1.19 6.61
CA PHE A 8 18.90 0.80 5.73
C PHE A 8 18.86 -0.72 5.50
N THR A 9 20.01 -1.31 5.19
CA THR A 9 20.14 -2.76 4.98
C THR A 9 19.69 -3.55 6.20
N HIS A 10 20.13 -3.14 7.39
CA HIS A 10 19.73 -3.77 8.64
C HIS A 10 18.21 -3.64 8.86
N SER A 11 17.64 -2.45 8.70
CA SER A 11 16.20 -2.22 8.87
C SER A 11 15.34 -3.05 7.92
N ILE A 12 15.78 -3.25 6.68
CA ILE A 12 15.05 -4.08 5.71
C ILE A 12 15.07 -5.57 6.09
N ARG A 13 16.23 -6.08 6.56
CA ARG A 13 16.40 -7.50 6.90
C ARG A 13 15.79 -7.89 8.24
N GLN A 14 15.67 -6.97 9.18
CA GLN A 14 15.22 -7.28 10.54
C GLN A 14 13.76 -7.79 10.58
N GLY A 15 12.88 -7.19 9.78
CA GLY A 15 11.44 -7.44 9.87
C GLY A 15 10.87 -6.80 11.13
N ILE A 16 10.16 -7.57 11.96
CA ILE A 16 9.74 -7.09 13.29
C ILE A 16 10.99 -6.95 14.17
N PRO A 17 11.23 -5.80 14.82
CA PRO A 17 12.40 -5.62 15.68
C PRO A 17 12.46 -6.63 16.84
N ASP A 18 13.64 -6.84 17.41
CA ASP A 18 13.83 -7.78 18.53
C ASP A 18 13.40 -7.16 19.88
N THR A 19 13.36 -5.83 19.95
CA THR A 19 12.95 -5.06 21.14
C THR A 19 11.79 -4.15 20.78
N LEU A 20 10.86 -3.95 21.71
CA LEU A 20 9.70 -3.11 21.48
C LEU A 20 10.17 -1.65 21.25
N PRO A 21 9.93 -1.07 20.06
CA PRO A 21 10.35 0.30 19.79
C PRO A 21 9.55 1.31 20.63
N PRO A 22 10.10 2.52 20.86
CA PRO A 22 9.36 3.58 21.52
C PRO A 22 8.13 3.98 20.68
N VAL A 23 7.11 4.50 21.35
CA VAL A 23 5.91 5.05 20.69
C VAL A 23 6.33 6.15 19.72
N LEU A 24 5.79 6.09 18.50
CA LEU A 24 6.07 7.07 17.46
C LEU A 24 4.96 8.13 17.43
N GLU A 25 5.35 9.40 17.60
CA GLU A 25 4.40 10.50 17.46
C GLU A 25 3.93 10.68 16.02
N ARG A 26 2.68 11.12 15.88
CA ARG A 26 2.06 11.33 14.57
C ARG A 26 2.59 12.63 13.94
N ASP A 27 3.17 12.48 12.75
CA ASP A 27 3.71 13.61 11.97
C ASP A 27 2.60 14.34 11.21
N VAL A 28 2.20 15.51 11.71
CA VAL A 28 1.13 16.33 11.13
C VAL A 28 1.51 17.03 9.81
N SER A 29 2.77 16.94 9.38
CA SER A 29 3.22 17.60 8.14
C SER A 29 2.82 16.84 6.87
N VAL A 30 2.47 15.56 6.99
CA VAL A 30 2.01 14.74 5.86
C VAL A 30 0.49 14.62 5.82
N SER A 31 -0.04 14.30 4.63
CA SER A 31 -1.45 14.00 4.49
C SER A 31 -1.79 12.67 5.17
N HIS A 32 -2.84 12.67 5.98
CA HIS A 32 -3.37 11.48 6.63
C HIS A 32 -4.73 11.06 6.09
N ALA A 33 -4.99 9.75 6.13
CA ALA A 33 -6.29 9.22 5.76
C ALA A 33 -7.40 9.71 6.71
N PRO A 34 -8.64 9.90 6.20
CA PRO A 34 -9.77 10.21 7.06
C PRO A 34 -10.07 9.06 8.02
N ILE A 35 -10.56 9.40 9.21
CA ILE A 35 -11.01 8.43 10.22
C ILE A 35 -12.08 7.53 9.61
N ARG A 36 -11.95 6.21 9.80
CA ARG A 36 -12.96 5.25 9.35
C ARG A 36 -14.02 5.09 10.43
N ASN A 37 -15.26 5.46 10.12
CA ASN A 37 -16.36 5.25 11.07
C ASN A 37 -16.56 3.74 11.29
N LEU A 38 -16.41 3.29 12.55
CA LEU A 38 -16.66 1.92 12.99
C LEU A 38 -18.03 1.72 13.66
N GLU A 39 -18.83 2.78 13.81
CA GLU A 39 -20.17 2.70 14.37
C GLU A 39 -21.03 1.72 13.55
N GLY A 40 -21.52 0.67 14.22
CA GLY A 40 -22.27 -0.42 13.59
C GLY A 40 -21.46 -1.33 12.66
N VAL A 41 -20.13 -1.22 12.62
CA VAL A 41 -19.26 -2.05 11.76
C VAL A 41 -18.73 -3.29 12.50
N LEU A 42 -18.30 -3.13 13.76
CA LEU A 42 -17.78 -4.23 14.58
C LEU A 42 -18.58 -4.39 15.87
N THR A 43 -18.95 -5.62 16.19
CA THR A 43 -19.43 -5.99 17.53
C THR A 43 -18.31 -5.94 18.56
N PRO A 44 -18.61 -5.92 19.88
CA PRO A 44 -17.57 -5.96 20.92
C PRO A 44 -16.62 -7.16 20.81
N GLU A 45 -17.13 -8.34 20.43
CA GLU A 45 -16.30 -9.53 20.22
C GLU A 45 -15.45 -9.43 18.95
N GLU A 46 -15.99 -8.85 17.88
CA GLU A 46 -15.20 -8.58 16.66
C GLU A 46 -14.12 -7.51 16.89
N ARG A 47 -14.35 -6.54 17.78
CA ARG A 47 -13.30 -5.58 18.19
C ARG A 47 -12.16 -6.28 18.92
N LYS A 48 -12.46 -7.20 19.85
CA LYS A 48 -11.43 -8.05 20.49
C LYS A 48 -10.71 -8.91 19.44
N LEU A 49 -11.45 -9.47 18.49
CA LEU A 49 -10.87 -10.25 17.39
C LEU A 49 -9.94 -9.40 16.51
N ALA A 50 -10.29 -8.15 16.20
CA ALA A 50 -9.42 -7.24 15.44
C ALA A 50 -8.08 -7.03 16.16
N ILE A 51 -8.12 -6.82 17.47
CA ILE A 51 -6.91 -6.67 18.30
C ILE A 51 -6.10 -7.97 18.31
N ASN A 52 -6.73 -9.12 18.54
CA ASN A 52 -6.05 -10.43 18.47
C ASN A 52 -5.42 -10.69 17.09
N ASN A 53 -6.12 -10.33 16.02
CA ASN A 53 -5.62 -10.42 14.65
C ASN A 53 -4.42 -9.51 14.41
N ALA A 54 -4.33 -8.36 15.07
CA ALA A 54 -3.17 -7.47 15.02
C ALA A 54 -2.01 -8.02 15.86
N LEU A 55 -2.28 -8.59 17.03
CA LEU A 55 -1.27 -9.14 17.93
C LEU A 55 -0.53 -10.37 17.37
N ARG A 56 -1.12 -11.07 16.39
CA ARG A 56 -0.51 -12.27 15.77
C ARG A 56 0.88 -12.04 15.15
N TYR A 57 1.23 -10.79 14.85
CA TYR A 57 2.53 -10.43 14.27
C TYR A 57 3.64 -10.24 15.32
N PHE A 58 3.30 -10.23 16.61
CA PHE A 58 4.20 -9.79 17.67
C PHE A 58 4.40 -10.87 18.74
N PRO A 59 5.57 -10.88 19.41
CA PRO A 59 5.84 -11.74 20.56
C PRO A 59 4.81 -11.54 21.69
N THR A 60 4.49 -12.61 22.41
CA THR A 60 3.46 -12.60 23.47
C THR A 60 3.80 -11.65 24.62
N GLU A 61 5.08 -11.39 24.85
CA GLU A 61 5.57 -10.49 25.89
C GLU A 61 5.13 -9.04 25.66
N TRP A 62 4.82 -8.67 24.42
CA TRP A 62 4.39 -7.32 24.05
C TRP A 62 2.87 -7.17 24.01
N HIS A 63 2.12 -8.27 24.13
CA HIS A 63 0.68 -8.25 23.89
C HIS A 63 -0.08 -7.37 24.89
N SER A 64 0.35 -7.31 26.14
CA SER A 64 -0.30 -6.45 27.15
C SER A 64 -0.23 -4.96 26.79
N GLU A 65 0.91 -4.50 26.30
CA GLU A 65 1.13 -3.11 25.89
C GLU A 65 0.48 -2.84 24.52
N LEU A 66 0.74 -3.69 23.53
CA LEU A 66 0.24 -3.52 22.17
C LEU A 66 -1.28 -3.69 22.07
N ALA A 67 -1.92 -4.50 22.92
CA ALA A 67 -3.38 -4.63 22.92
C ALA A 67 -4.05 -3.28 23.24
N VAL A 68 -3.51 -2.54 24.20
CA VAL A 68 -4.03 -1.23 24.60
C VAL A 68 -3.79 -0.21 23.49
N GLU A 69 -2.59 -0.21 22.90
CA GLU A 69 -2.25 0.68 21.79
C GLU A 69 -3.13 0.41 20.55
N PHE A 70 -3.28 -0.85 20.15
CA PHE A 70 -4.09 -1.22 18.99
C PHE A 70 -5.58 -0.99 19.22
N ALA A 71 -6.08 -1.16 20.44
CA ALA A 71 -7.44 -0.74 20.79
C ALA A 71 -7.61 0.78 20.61
N HIS A 72 -6.62 1.57 21.05
CA HIS A 72 -6.63 3.01 20.88
C HIS A 72 -6.57 3.44 19.41
N GLU A 73 -5.69 2.83 18.59
CA GLU A 73 -5.66 3.09 17.14
C GLU A 73 -7.00 2.77 16.47
N LEU A 74 -7.60 1.63 16.85
CA LEU A 74 -8.90 1.22 16.31
C LEU A 74 -10.00 2.25 16.65
N ASP A 75 -9.99 2.83 17.85
CA ASP A 75 -10.93 3.87 18.25
C ASP A 75 -10.67 5.22 17.60
N GLN A 76 -9.41 5.64 17.51
CA GLN A 76 -9.05 6.95 16.97
C GLN A 76 -9.15 7.02 15.44
N TYR A 77 -8.79 5.94 14.76
CA TYR A 77 -8.62 5.95 13.30
C TYR A 77 -9.59 5.00 12.58
N GLY A 78 -10.25 4.13 13.33
CA GLY A 78 -11.07 3.05 12.77
C GLY A 78 -10.26 1.90 12.17
N ARG A 79 -8.94 1.90 12.39
CA ARG A 79 -7.97 0.98 11.81
C ARG A 79 -6.76 0.83 12.73
N ILE A 80 -6.12 -0.34 12.68
CA ILE A 80 -4.87 -0.62 13.38
C ILE A 80 -3.75 -0.60 12.34
N TYR A 81 -3.05 0.52 12.24
CA TYR A 81 -1.94 0.72 11.30
C TYR A 81 -0.60 0.30 11.89
N MET A 82 -0.51 0.20 13.22
CA MET A 82 0.70 -0.12 13.96
C MET A 82 1.79 0.94 13.76
N TYR A 83 1.45 2.22 13.96
CA TYR A 83 2.34 3.35 13.63
C TYR A 83 3.71 3.27 14.29
N ARG A 84 3.77 2.71 15.49
CA ARG A 84 5.01 2.46 16.24
C ARG A 84 6.07 1.73 15.41
N PHE A 85 5.66 0.88 14.48
CA PHE A 85 6.53 0.04 13.65
C PHE A 85 6.85 0.64 12.28
N ARG A 86 6.41 1.87 11.99
CA ARG A 86 6.78 2.55 10.74
C ARG A 86 8.30 2.80 10.71
N PRO A 87 9.01 2.44 9.62
CA PRO A 87 10.42 2.75 9.49
C PRO A 87 10.72 4.25 9.51
N THR A 88 11.93 4.60 9.94
CA THR A 88 12.41 5.99 10.04
C THR A 88 13.32 6.41 8.89
N TYR A 89 13.79 5.47 8.05
CA TYR A 89 14.48 5.82 6.81
C TYR A 89 13.53 6.54 5.85
N GLU A 90 14.10 7.37 4.97
CA GLU A 90 13.32 8.04 3.93
C GLU A 90 12.62 7.01 3.03
N MET A 91 11.29 7.05 3.00
CA MET A 91 10.46 6.17 2.18
C MET A 91 10.47 6.67 0.73
N LYS A 92 11.28 6.03 -0.11
CA LYS A 92 11.39 6.29 -1.55
C LYS A 92 11.99 5.10 -2.28
N ALA A 93 11.79 5.05 -3.60
CA ALA A 93 12.58 4.16 -4.44
C ALA A 93 14.07 4.53 -4.42
N ARG A 94 14.93 3.52 -4.35
CA ARG A 94 16.39 3.64 -4.37
C ARG A 94 16.97 2.89 -5.59
N PRO A 95 18.24 3.12 -5.97
CA PRO A 95 18.94 2.23 -6.89
C PRO A 95 18.77 0.76 -6.48
N ILE A 96 18.57 -0.14 -7.44
CA ILE A 96 18.25 -1.54 -7.13
C ILE A 96 19.38 -2.24 -6.36
N GLU A 97 20.62 -1.80 -6.55
CA GLU A 97 21.84 -2.26 -5.87
C GLU A 97 21.95 -1.80 -4.40
N ASP A 98 21.04 -0.94 -3.92
CA ASP A 98 20.94 -0.55 -2.52
C ASP A 98 20.06 -1.48 -1.70
N TYR A 99 19.23 -2.30 -2.34
CA TYR A 99 18.37 -3.25 -1.66
C TYR A 99 19.15 -4.53 -1.31
N PRO A 100 19.07 -5.02 -0.06
CA PRO A 100 19.90 -6.11 0.42
C PRO A 100 19.32 -7.49 0.10
N ALA A 101 18.95 -7.72 -1.16
CA ALA A 101 18.28 -8.93 -1.64
C ALA A 101 19.25 -9.99 -2.17
N ILE A 102 18.87 -11.26 -2.06
CA ILE A 102 19.51 -12.37 -2.80
C ILE A 102 19.05 -12.37 -4.26
N SER A 103 17.74 -12.29 -4.50
CA SER A 103 17.16 -12.20 -5.85
C SER A 103 17.10 -10.74 -6.34
N ARG A 104 17.63 -10.49 -7.54
CA ARG A 104 17.49 -9.17 -8.21
C ARG A 104 16.02 -8.83 -8.50
N GLN A 105 15.18 -9.82 -8.77
CA GLN A 105 13.74 -9.60 -8.97
C GLN A 105 13.07 -9.16 -7.66
N ALA A 106 13.46 -9.73 -6.52
CA ALA A 106 12.95 -9.30 -5.22
C ALA A 106 13.40 -7.88 -4.85
N ALA A 107 14.64 -7.49 -5.18
CA ALA A 107 15.11 -6.11 -5.06
C ALA A 107 14.24 -5.12 -5.86
N ALA A 108 13.89 -5.46 -7.10
CA ALA A 108 12.99 -4.64 -7.92
C ALA A 108 11.60 -4.50 -7.29
N ILE A 109 11.08 -5.56 -6.67
CA ILE A 109 9.77 -5.51 -5.99
C ILE A 109 9.85 -4.61 -4.75
N MET A 110 10.91 -4.71 -3.94
CA MET A 110 11.12 -3.81 -2.79
C MET A 110 11.18 -2.33 -3.21
N LEU A 111 11.87 -2.04 -4.32
CA LEU A 111 11.90 -0.71 -4.92
C LEU A 111 10.49 -0.21 -5.24
N MET A 112 9.70 -1.04 -5.92
CA MET A 112 8.35 -0.63 -6.33
C MET A 112 7.38 -0.50 -5.15
N ILE A 113 7.52 -1.33 -4.11
CA ILE A 113 6.78 -1.17 -2.85
C ILE A 113 7.09 0.19 -2.22
N GLN A 114 8.36 0.56 -2.10
CA GLN A 114 8.76 1.84 -1.53
C GLN A 114 8.33 3.02 -2.39
N ASN A 115 8.35 2.90 -3.73
CA ASN A 115 7.78 3.90 -4.63
C ASN A 115 6.30 4.16 -4.35
N ASN A 116 5.51 3.10 -4.16
CA ASN A 116 4.08 3.22 -3.84
C ASN A 116 3.80 3.89 -2.49
N LEU A 117 4.78 3.94 -1.60
CA LEU A 117 4.71 4.55 -0.26
C LEU A 117 5.50 5.86 -0.16
N ASP A 118 6.15 6.29 -1.24
CA ASP A 118 6.92 7.54 -1.28
C ASP A 118 6.00 8.73 -1.01
N TYR A 119 6.45 9.69 -0.19
CA TYR A 119 5.65 10.84 0.21
C TYR A 119 5.29 11.76 -0.95
N LYS A 120 6.02 11.68 -2.06
CA LYS A 120 5.72 12.39 -3.32
C LYS A 120 4.72 11.65 -4.21
N VAL A 121 4.45 10.38 -3.92
CA VAL A 121 3.64 9.48 -4.76
C VAL A 121 2.34 9.08 -4.06
N ALA A 122 2.44 8.63 -2.82
CA ALA A 122 1.31 8.15 -2.03
C ALA A 122 0.45 9.29 -1.51
N LYS A 123 -0.87 9.13 -1.56
CA LYS A 123 -1.82 10.11 -1.04
C LYS A 123 -1.77 10.21 0.48
N HIS A 124 -1.71 9.08 1.19
CA HIS A 124 -1.62 9.02 2.65
C HIS A 124 -0.54 8.00 3.02
N PRO A 125 0.75 8.39 2.97
CA PRO A 125 1.87 7.44 3.05
C PRO A 125 1.95 6.72 4.40
N HIS A 126 1.59 7.39 5.51
CA HIS A 126 1.67 6.80 6.85
C HIS A 126 0.57 5.76 7.11
N GLU A 127 -0.55 5.84 6.41
CA GLU A 127 -1.62 4.84 6.41
C GLU A 127 -1.50 3.83 5.26
N LEU A 128 -0.33 3.81 4.58
CA LEU A 128 0.00 2.90 3.49
C LEU A 128 -0.95 2.99 2.28
N ILE A 129 -1.62 4.14 2.08
CA ILE A 129 -2.58 4.36 0.99
C ILE A 129 -1.93 5.16 -0.13
N THR A 130 -1.81 4.53 -1.29
CA THR A 130 -1.22 5.16 -2.48
C THR A 130 -2.22 6.07 -3.18
N TYR A 131 -3.43 5.60 -3.51
CA TYR A 131 -4.44 6.41 -4.18
C TYR A 131 -5.86 5.86 -4.02
N GLY A 132 -6.85 6.49 -4.64
CA GLY A 132 -8.26 6.06 -4.57
C GLY A 132 -8.91 6.26 -3.20
N GLY A 133 -8.24 6.92 -2.26
CA GLY A 133 -8.74 7.21 -0.91
C GLY A 133 -8.63 6.04 0.08
N ASN A 134 -8.59 4.79 -0.39
CA ASN A 134 -8.39 3.58 0.42
C ASN A 134 -7.59 2.48 -0.31
N GLY A 135 -7.02 2.77 -1.49
CA GLY A 135 -6.17 1.85 -2.23
C GLY A 135 -4.83 1.68 -1.52
N ALA A 136 -4.69 0.62 -0.75
CA ALA A 136 -3.58 0.39 0.17
C ALA A 136 -2.53 -0.57 -0.40
N VAL A 137 -1.28 -0.39 0.05
CA VAL A 137 -0.16 -1.29 -0.21
C VAL A 137 -0.20 -2.46 0.77
N PHE A 138 -0.31 -2.16 2.06
CA PHE A 138 -0.54 -3.13 3.14
C PHE A 138 -1.58 -2.58 4.14
N GLN A 139 -2.10 -3.46 5.00
CA GLN A 139 -3.08 -3.08 6.02
C GLN A 139 -2.41 -2.35 7.19
N ASN A 140 -1.15 -2.68 7.48
CA ASN A 140 -0.39 -2.15 8.62
C ASN A 140 1.12 -2.28 8.40
N TRP A 141 1.90 -1.63 9.25
CA TRP A 141 3.36 -1.59 9.15
C TRP A 141 4.05 -2.92 9.45
N ALA A 142 3.47 -3.80 10.26
CA ALA A 142 4.03 -5.14 10.47
C ALA A 142 4.08 -5.96 9.16
N GLN A 143 3.01 -5.88 8.36
CA GLN A 143 2.96 -6.53 7.04
C GLN A 143 4.03 -6.00 6.09
N TYR A 144 4.27 -4.68 6.10
CA TYR A 144 5.36 -4.06 5.35
C TYR A 144 6.71 -4.65 5.81
N LEU A 145 7.03 -4.58 7.10
CA LEU A 145 8.30 -5.02 7.64
C LEU A 145 8.62 -6.48 7.32
N ILE A 146 7.65 -7.37 7.55
CA ILE A 146 7.81 -8.81 7.28
C ILE A 146 7.95 -9.07 5.77
N THR A 147 7.21 -8.36 4.92
CA THR A 147 7.34 -8.47 3.46
C THR A 147 8.72 -8.04 2.99
N MET A 148 9.25 -6.92 3.50
CA MET A 148 10.60 -6.45 3.16
C MET A 148 11.67 -7.43 3.61
N LYS A 149 11.54 -8.00 4.81
CA LYS A 149 12.41 -9.09 5.30
C LYS A 149 12.39 -10.29 4.35
N TYR A 150 11.21 -10.82 4.05
CA TYR A 150 11.09 -11.97 3.15
C TYR A 150 11.65 -11.70 1.75
N LEU A 151 11.43 -10.52 1.19
CA LEU A 151 12.01 -10.15 -0.11
C LEU A 151 13.53 -9.99 -0.06
N SER A 152 14.10 -9.66 1.10
CA SER A 152 15.56 -9.61 1.26
C SER A 152 16.21 -11.00 1.31
N GLU A 153 15.47 -12.03 1.74
CA GLU A 153 15.94 -13.40 1.96
C GLU A 153 15.55 -14.38 0.84
N ILE A 154 14.52 -14.07 0.05
CA ILE A 154 13.99 -14.98 -0.97
C ILE A 154 14.98 -15.24 -2.10
N THR A 155 15.09 -16.51 -2.50
CA THR A 155 15.89 -16.96 -3.65
C THR A 155 15.09 -16.98 -4.95
N ASP A 156 15.75 -17.20 -6.08
CA ASP A 156 15.08 -17.35 -7.36
C ASP A 156 14.32 -18.69 -7.53
N GLU A 157 14.32 -19.58 -6.54
CA GLU A 157 13.58 -20.84 -6.57
C GLU A 157 12.39 -20.83 -5.60
N GLN A 158 11.96 -19.64 -5.18
CA GLN A 158 10.90 -19.47 -4.20
C GLN A 158 9.89 -18.41 -4.64
N THR A 159 8.71 -18.44 -4.04
CA THR A 159 7.63 -17.48 -4.25
C THR A 159 7.08 -17.03 -2.90
N LEU A 160 7.04 -15.71 -2.68
CA LEU A 160 6.35 -15.10 -1.55
C LEU A 160 4.86 -14.97 -1.89
N VAL A 161 4.00 -15.39 -0.96
CA VAL A 161 2.55 -15.33 -1.12
C VAL A 161 1.96 -14.29 -0.20
N LEU A 162 1.27 -13.29 -0.77
CA LEU A 162 0.63 -12.19 -0.04
C LEU A 162 -0.91 -12.31 -0.08
N TYR A 163 -1.51 -12.39 1.10
CA TYR A 163 -2.96 -12.50 1.32
C TYR A 163 -3.51 -11.14 1.75
N SER A 164 -3.94 -10.33 0.78
CA SER A 164 -4.45 -8.97 1.02
C SER A 164 -3.51 -8.14 1.90
N GLY A 165 -2.22 -8.16 1.57
CA GLY A 165 -1.16 -7.52 2.34
C GLY A 165 -0.50 -8.41 3.40
N HIS A 166 -1.19 -9.43 3.94
CA HIS A 166 -0.57 -10.35 4.90
C HIS A 166 0.49 -11.24 4.22
N PRO A 167 1.77 -11.20 4.64
CA PRO A 167 2.79 -12.07 4.08
C PRO A 167 2.68 -13.48 4.67
N MET A 168 1.94 -14.36 3.98
CA MET A 168 1.69 -15.73 4.42
C MET A 168 2.99 -16.53 4.58
N GLY A 169 3.94 -16.32 3.67
CA GLY A 169 5.26 -16.95 3.74
C GLY A 169 5.90 -17.15 2.38
N ILE A 170 7.11 -17.71 2.42
CA ILE A 170 7.91 -18.08 1.26
C ILE A 170 7.75 -19.58 1.02
N PHE A 171 7.41 -19.95 -0.22
CA PHE A 171 7.20 -21.35 -0.61
C PHE A 171 8.15 -21.73 -1.75
N PRO A 172 8.62 -22.99 -1.82
CA PRO A 172 9.40 -23.48 -2.96
C PRO A 172 8.63 -23.34 -4.27
N SER A 173 9.32 -22.94 -5.33
CA SER A 173 8.81 -22.83 -6.69
C SER A 173 9.93 -23.12 -7.70
N HIS A 174 10.15 -22.27 -8.70
CA HIS A 174 11.22 -22.42 -9.70
C HIS A 174 11.64 -21.07 -10.28
N THR A 175 12.76 -21.03 -11.01
CA THR A 175 13.35 -19.79 -11.57
C THR A 175 12.45 -19.01 -12.51
N LYS A 176 11.52 -19.68 -13.19
CA LYS A 176 10.50 -19.06 -14.06
C LYS A 176 9.19 -18.66 -13.36
N ALA A 177 9.05 -18.93 -12.06
CA ALA A 177 7.83 -18.62 -11.31
C ALA A 177 7.84 -17.14 -10.88
N PRO A 178 6.67 -16.53 -10.62
CA PRO A 178 6.62 -15.21 -10.00
C PRO A 178 7.32 -15.21 -8.65
N ARG A 179 8.13 -14.18 -8.35
CA ARG A 179 8.70 -14.01 -7.00
C ARG A 179 7.65 -13.66 -5.95
N VAL A 180 6.57 -13.01 -6.36
CA VAL A 180 5.46 -12.68 -5.49
C VAL A 180 4.14 -12.99 -6.18
N VAL A 181 3.23 -13.66 -5.47
CA VAL A 181 1.81 -13.77 -5.83
C VAL A 181 1.01 -12.95 -4.84
N VAL A 182 0.26 -11.98 -5.34
CA VAL A 182 -0.54 -11.07 -4.51
C VAL A 182 -2.02 -11.24 -4.81
N THR A 183 -2.80 -11.38 -3.74
CA THR A 183 -4.26 -11.21 -3.78
C THR A 183 -4.63 -10.00 -2.94
N ASN A 184 -5.65 -9.24 -3.34
CA ASN A 184 -6.17 -8.11 -2.57
C ASN A 184 -7.69 -8.09 -2.65
N GLY A 185 -8.37 -8.14 -1.51
CA GLY A 185 -9.83 -7.97 -1.49
C GLY A 185 -10.58 -9.15 -2.09
N MET A 186 -9.97 -10.34 -2.17
CA MET A 186 -10.65 -11.54 -2.65
C MET A 186 -11.64 -12.03 -1.61
N MET A 187 -12.90 -12.12 -2.02
CA MET A 187 -14.04 -12.41 -1.16
C MET A 187 -14.90 -13.51 -1.79
N ILE A 188 -15.56 -14.30 -0.95
CA ILE A 188 -16.70 -15.09 -1.40
C ILE A 188 -17.75 -14.11 -1.94
N PRO A 189 -18.33 -14.31 -3.14
CA PRO A 189 -19.17 -13.30 -3.80
C PRO A 189 -20.31 -12.74 -2.93
N ASN A 190 -20.99 -13.60 -2.16
CA ASN A 190 -22.08 -13.20 -1.27
C ASN A 190 -21.64 -12.34 -0.07
N HIS A 191 -20.32 -12.22 0.17
CA HIS A 191 -19.71 -11.41 1.23
C HIS A 191 -18.79 -10.31 0.67
N SER A 192 -19.00 -9.91 -0.59
CA SER A 192 -18.21 -8.86 -1.25
C SER A 192 -18.88 -7.48 -1.22
N SER A 193 -19.82 -7.26 -0.28
CA SER A 193 -20.47 -5.96 -0.13
C SER A 193 -19.52 -4.93 0.49
N LYS A 194 -19.84 -3.63 0.34
CA LYS A 194 -19.08 -2.55 1.00
C LYS A 194 -19.11 -2.67 2.52
N HIS A 195 -20.23 -3.11 3.09
CA HIS A 195 -20.37 -3.31 4.54
C HIS A 195 -19.45 -4.44 5.03
N ASP A 196 -19.50 -5.60 4.36
CA ASP A 196 -18.62 -6.72 4.64
C ASP A 196 -17.15 -6.32 4.53
N TRP A 197 -16.78 -5.65 3.44
CA TRP A 197 -15.42 -5.17 3.24
C TRP A 197 -14.96 -4.23 4.37
N ASN A 198 -15.81 -3.27 4.77
CA ASN A 198 -15.49 -2.35 5.87
C ASN A 198 -15.18 -3.11 7.16
N LYS A 199 -15.99 -4.13 7.47
CA LYS A 199 -15.84 -5.02 8.62
C LYS A 199 -14.54 -5.82 8.56
N TYR A 200 -14.34 -6.55 7.47
CA TYR A 200 -13.18 -7.43 7.29
C TYR A 200 -11.86 -6.66 7.20
N ASN A 201 -11.88 -5.45 6.65
CA ASN A 201 -10.71 -4.58 6.65
C ASN A 201 -10.39 -4.04 8.06
N ALA A 202 -11.40 -3.73 8.89
CA ALA A 202 -11.19 -3.37 10.29
C ALA A 202 -10.66 -4.56 11.13
N LEU A 203 -11.10 -5.78 10.81
CA LEU A 203 -10.63 -7.02 11.43
C LEU A 203 -9.20 -7.41 11.01
N GLY A 204 -8.58 -6.74 10.04
CA GLY A 204 -7.23 -7.07 9.59
C GLY A 204 -7.14 -8.34 8.74
N VAL A 205 -8.23 -8.72 8.04
CA VAL A 205 -8.29 -9.93 7.21
C VAL A 205 -8.41 -9.66 5.70
N THR A 206 -8.60 -8.40 5.28
CA THR A 206 -8.62 -8.04 3.86
C THR A 206 -8.25 -6.57 3.63
N GLN A 207 -7.91 -6.21 2.40
CA GLN A 207 -7.65 -4.82 2.00
C GLN A 207 -8.16 -4.52 0.60
N TYR A 208 -8.41 -3.24 0.32
CA TYR A 208 -8.65 -2.78 -1.03
C TYR A 208 -7.32 -2.36 -1.66
N GLY A 209 -6.80 -3.17 -2.58
CA GLY A 209 -5.54 -2.90 -3.28
C GLY A 209 -5.68 -1.98 -4.49
N GLN A 210 -6.91 -1.61 -4.88
CA GLN A 210 -7.13 -0.90 -6.15
C GLN A 210 -6.44 -1.70 -7.30
N MET A 211 -6.06 -1.08 -8.42
CA MET A 211 -5.29 -1.74 -9.47
C MET A 211 -3.80 -1.82 -9.13
N THR A 212 -3.15 -0.67 -8.93
CA THR A 212 -1.68 -0.56 -8.85
C THR A 212 -1.13 -0.25 -7.46
N ALA A 213 -2.00 0.01 -6.47
CA ALA A 213 -1.57 0.27 -5.09
C ALA A 213 -1.11 -1.02 -4.40
N GLY A 214 -2.00 -2.02 -4.33
CA GLY A 214 -1.73 -3.32 -3.71
C GLY A 214 -0.94 -4.28 -4.59
N SER A 215 -0.62 -3.91 -5.84
CA SER A 215 0.24 -4.69 -6.74
C SER A 215 1.60 -4.06 -7.00
N PHE A 216 1.91 -2.97 -6.27
CA PHE A 216 3.25 -2.36 -6.22
C PHE A 216 3.71 -1.85 -7.58
N MET A 217 2.88 -1.08 -8.30
CA MET A 217 3.27 -0.55 -9.61
C MET A 217 2.60 0.78 -9.96
N TYR A 218 2.30 1.62 -8.96
CA TYR A 218 1.77 2.96 -9.20
C TYR A 218 2.92 3.93 -9.47
N ILE A 219 2.82 4.73 -10.54
CA ILE A 219 3.91 5.61 -11.01
C ILE A 219 3.49 7.09 -11.08
N GLY A 220 2.53 7.48 -10.23
CA GLY A 220 1.99 8.83 -10.20
C GLY A 220 0.92 9.09 -11.27
N PRO A 221 0.58 10.37 -11.51
CA PRO A 221 -0.58 10.77 -12.30
C PRO A 221 -0.39 10.60 -13.82
N GLN A 222 0.83 10.36 -14.30
CA GLN A 222 1.15 10.27 -15.73
C GLN A 222 0.28 9.25 -16.49
N GLY A 223 -0.08 8.14 -15.85
CA GLY A 223 -0.95 7.13 -16.47
C GLY A 223 -2.35 7.66 -16.79
N ILE A 224 -2.91 8.49 -15.90
CA ILE A 224 -4.23 9.11 -16.13
C ILE A 224 -4.12 10.23 -17.17
N VAL A 225 -3.05 11.03 -17.16
CA VAL A 225 -2.81 12.04 -18.21
C VAL A 225 -2.78 11.40 -19.60
N HIS A 226 -2.00 10.32 -19.76
CA HIS A 226 -1.95 9.59 -21.02
C HIS A 226 -3.31 8.99 -21.39
N GLY A 227 -3.99 8.31 -20.45
CA GLY A 227 -5.32 7.74 -20.68
C GLY A 227 -6.35 8.78 -21.12
N THR A 228 -6.43 9.93 -20.44
CA THR A 228 -7.34 11.02 -20.80
C THR A 228 -6.99 11.62 -22.17
N THR A 229 -5.70 11.76 -22.49
CA THR A 229 -5.24 12.22 -23.81
C THR A 229 -5.77 11.31 -24.92
N ILE A 230 -5.60 9.99 -24.77
CA ILE A 230 -6.11 9.00 -25.73
C ILE A 230 -7.64 9.04 -25.82
N THR A 231 -8.35 9.22 -24.71
CA THR A 231 -9.81 9.37 -24.70
C THR A 231 -10.25 10.58 -25.51
N LEU A 232 -9.63 11.74 -25.31
CA LEU A 232 -9.96 12.97 -26.03
C LEU A 232 -9.69 12.83 -27.53
N LEU A 233 -8.52 12.30 -27.93
CA LEU A 233 -8.22 12.06 -29.36
C LEU A 233 -9.22 11.11 -30.01
N ASN A 234 -9.61 10.03 -29.34
CA ASN A 234 -10.60 9.10 -29.88
C ASN A 234 -12.01 9.70 -29.94
N ALA A 235 -12.41 10.49 -28.94
CA ALA A 235 -13.67 11.23 -28.99
C ALA A 235 -13.69 12.19 -30.19
N GLY A 236 -12.59 12.90 -30.43
CA GLY A 236 -12.42 13.75 -31.60
C GLY A 236 -12.58 13.01 -32.93
N ARG A 237 -11.92 11.84 -33.08
CA ARG A 237 -12.06 10.98 -34.28
C ARG A 237 -13.50 10.50 -34.49
N LEU A 238 -14.15 10.02 -33.42
CA LEU A 238 -15.55 9.55 -33.48
C LEU A 238 -16.51 10.67 -33.88
N LEU A 239 -16.28 11.88 -33.36
CA LEU A 239 -17.04 13.08 -33.70
C LEU A 239 -16.62 13.72 -35.04
N LYS A 240 -15.69 13.10 -35.77
CA LYS A 240 -15.15 13.58 -37.05
C LYS A 240 -14.56 14.99 -36.96
N LEU A 241 -13.97 15.33 -35.81
CA LEU A 241 -13.32 16.62 -35.55
C LEU A 241 -11.88 16.68 -36.05
N GLY A 242 -11.32 15.55 -36.50
CA GLY A 242 -9.95 15.38 -36.99
C GLY A 242 -9.06 14.60 -36.01
N ASP A 243 -7.82 14.33 -36.43
CA ASP A 243 -6.79 13.67 -35.60
C ASP A 243 -6.05 14.63 -34.65
N ASN A 244 -6.28 15.93 -34.83
CA ASN A 244 -5.72 17.02 -34.03
C ASN A 244 -6.87 17.90 -33.54
N LEU A 245 -6.93 18.18 -32.24
CA LEU A 245 -8.02 18.94 -31.63
C LEU A 245 -7.70 20.44 -31.47
N ARG A 246 -6.65 20.93 -32.12
CA ARG A 246 -6.32 22.36 -32.17
C ARG A 246 -7.53 23.20 -32.60
N GLY A 247 -7.86 24.20 -31.78
CA GLY A 247 -8.99 25.09 -32.01
C GLY A 247 -10.35 24.50 -31.64
N LYS A 248 -10.40 23.29 -31.08
CA LYS A 248 -11.61 22.72 -30.47
C LYS A 248 -11.67 23.11 -29.00
N VAL A 249 -12.88 23.26 -28.47
CA VAL A 249 -13.11 23.57 -27.05
C VAL A 249 -13.57 22.32 -26.33
N PHE A 250 -12.84 21.92 -25.29
CA PHE A 250 -13.21 20.83 -24.39
C PHE A 250 -13.76 21.40 -23.08
N ILE A 251 -15.06 21.18 -22.83
CA ILE A 251 -15.73 21.58 -21.60
C ILE A 251 -15.86 20.36 -20.70
N THR A 252 -15.39 20.48 -19.47
CA THR A 252 -15.47 19.41 -18.45
C THR A 252 -15.52 20.01 -17.04
N SER A 253 -15.63 19.17 -16.02
CA SER A 253 -15.63 19.57 -14.62
C SER A 253 -14.79 18.64 -13.74
N GLY A 254 -14.44 19.12 -12.55
CA GLY A 254 -13.65 18.40 -11.55
C GLY A 254 -12.14 18.52 -11.75
N LEU A 255 -11.44 18.90 -10.67
CA LEU A 255 -9.98 18.96 -10.58
C LEU A 255 -9.47 18.17 -9.36
N GLY A 256 -10.02 16.98 -9.16
CA GLY A 256 -9.59 16.03 -8.13
C GLY A 256 -8.38 15.19 -8.57
N GLY A 257 -8.04 14.15 -7.80
CA GLY A 257 -6.81 13.37 -8.04
C GLY A 257 -6.69 12.74 -9.45
N MET A 258 -7.79 12.27 -10.04
CA MET A 258 -7.80 11.76 -11.43
C MET A 258 -8.26 12.85 -12.42
N SER A 259 -9.31 13.59 -12.09
CA SER A 259 -9.89 14.59 -13.00
C SER A 259 -9.02 15.82 -13.22
N GLY A 260 -8.02 16.08 -12.35
CA GLY A 260 -7.01 17.11 -12.56
C GLY A 260 -6.13 16.88 -13.80
N ALA A 261 -6.05 15.64 -14.30
CA ALA A 261 -5.29 15.31 -15.51
C ALA A 261 -5.93 15.86 -16.80
N GLN A 262 -7.23 16.21 -16.77
CA GLN A 262 -8.01 16.63 -17.93
C GLN A 262 -7.46 17.90 -18.59
N ALA A 263 -7.00 18.87 -17.78
CA ALA A 263 -6.46 20.13 -18.30
C ALA A 263 -5.17 19.89 -19.10
N LEU A 264 -4.25 19.08 -18.57
CA LEU A 264 -3.00 18.76 -19.27
C LEU A 264 -3.27 17.89 -20.50
N ALA A 265 -4.18 16.92 -20.41
CA ALA A 265 -4.58 16.12 -21.56
C ALA A 265 -5.14 16.98 -22.70
N GLY A 266 -6.00 17.95 -22.39
CA GLY A 266 -6.54 18.87 -23.40
C GLY A 266 -5.50 19.78 -24.05
N ILE A 267 -4.38 20.06 -23.38
CA ILE A 267 -3.24 20.80 -23.97
C ILE A 267 -2.45 19.91 -24.95
N ILE A 268 -2.36 18.61 -24.68
CA ILE A 268 -1.60 17.64 -25.50
C ILE A 268 -2.34 17.31 -26.82
N THR A 269 -3.69 17.25 -26.78
CA THR A 269 -4.55 16.85 -27.91
C THR A 269 -4.84 17.94 -28.92
#